data_AF-M2B124-F1
#
_entry.id   AF-M2B124-F1
#
_cell.length_a   1.000
_cell.length_b   1.000
_cell.length_c   1.000
_cell.angle_alpha   90.00
_cell.angle_beta   90.00
_cell.angle_gamma   90.00
#
_symmetry.space_group_name_H-M   'P 1'
#
loop_
_entity.id
_entity.type
_entity.pdbx_description
1 polymer ?
#
loop_
_entity_poly.entity_id
_entity_poly.type
_entity_poly.pdbx_seq_one_letter_code
_entity_poly.pdbx_strand_id
1 'polypeptide(L)'
;MGSLIGFLPLFVVIAVMLTVIFTELVKKLDKKDRLTGYRVWIPVLFSAFFAFLLWHGAFFAPREVWFWWATIFGISVFFYEAILKKLKEAWHEKHT
;
A
#
# COMPACT_ATOMS: atom_id res chain seq x y z
N MET A 1 25.78 9.91 8.93
CA MET A 1 24.32 9.67 8.86
C MET A 1 23.98 9.21 7.45
N GLY A 2 24.21 7.92 7.17
CA GLY A 2 24.06 7.34 5.84
C GLY A 2 22.63 6.85 5.57
N SER A 3 22.03 7.42 4.53
CA SER A 3 21.14 6.78 3.54
C SER A 3 19.83 6.08 3.95
N LEU A 4 19.09 6.50 4.98
CA LEU A 4 17.67 6.08 5.07
C LEU A 4 16.87 6.53 3.83
N ILE A 5 17.22 7.68 3.25
CA ILE A 5 16.69 8.18 1.98
C ILE A 5 16.97 7.23 0.81
N GLY A 6 18.11 6.52 0.82
CA GLY A 6 18.43 5.54 -0.23
C GLY A 6 17.49 4.33 -0.24
N PHE A 7 16.86 4.02 0.90
CA PHE A 7 15.88 2.96 1.02
C PHE A 7 14.43 3.43 0.81
N LEU A 8 14.18 4.73 0.68
CA LEU A 8 12.84 5.27 0.49
C LEU A 8 12.07 4.59 -0.65
N PRO A 9 12.66 4.35 -1.84
CA PRO A 9 11.95 3.65 -2.92
C PRO A 9 11.50 2.24 -2.52
N LEU A 10 12.34 1.51 -1.80
CA LEU A 10 12.01 0.16 -1.32
C LEU A 10 10.83 0.20 -0.35
N PHE A 11 10.85 1.12 0.61
CA PHE A 11 9.76 1.27 1.58
C PHE A 11 8.44 1.72 0.95
N VAL A 12 8.49 2.56 -0.09
CA VAL A 12 7.31 2.94 -0.87
C VAL A 12 6.72 1.73 -1.59
N VAL A 13 7.55 0.88 -2.20
CA VAL A 13 7.09 -0.37 -2.83
C VAL A 13 6.47 -1.31 -1.79
N ILE A 14 7.08 -1.46 -0.61
CA ILE A 14 6.52 -2.25 0.49
C ILE A 14 5.17 -1.68 0.95
N ALA A 15 5.07 -0.36 1.14
CA ALA A 15 3.84 0.32 1.53
C ALA A 15 2.71 0.09 0.52
N VAL A 16 3.03 0.16 -0.77
CA VAL A 16 2.08 -0.16 -1.86
C VAL A 16 1.61 -1.60 -1.76
N MET A 17 2.53 -2.57 -1.63
CA MET A 17 2.17 -3.99 -1.52
C MET A 17 1.29 -4.26 -0.30
N LEU A 18 1.67 -3.72 0.87
CA LEU A 18 0.88 -3.87 2.10
C LEU A 18 -0.49 -3.21 1.98
N THR A 19 -0.58 -2.04 1.34
CA THR A 19 -1.86 -1.36 1.08
C THR A 19 -2.78 -2.26 0.27
N VAL A 20 -2.27 -2.90 -0.80
CA VAL A 20 -3.05 -3.83 -1.63
C VAL A 20 -3.45 -5.08 -0.84
N ILE A 21 -2.53 -5.68 -0.10
CA ILE A 21 -2.78 -6.89 0.70
C ILE A 21 -3.84 -6.62 1.78
N PHE A 22 -3.69 -5.55 2.55
CA PHE A 22 -4.66 -5.20 3.59
C PHE A 22 -6.02 -4.83 3.01
N THR A 23 -6.04 -4.15 1.86
CA THR A 23 -7.30 -3.86 1.15
C THR A 23 -8.02 -5.15 0.76
N GLU A 24 -7.30 -6.14 0.22
CA GLU A 24 -7.86 -7.44 -0.14
C GLU A 24 -8.31 -8.24 1.09
N LEU A 25 -7.54 -8.21 2.19
CA LEU A 25 -7.91 -8.86 3.45
C LEU A 25 -9.20 -8.27 4.03
N VAL A 26 -9.32 -6.94 4.08
CA VAL A 26 -10.54 -6.26 4.54
C VAL A 26 -11.73 -6.62 3.68
N LYS A 27 -11.56 -6.69 2.35
CA LYS A 27 -12.62 -7.15 1.43
C LYS A 27 -13.04 -8.59 1.71
N LYS A 28 -12.09 -9.50 1.95
CA LYS A 28 -12.40 -10.91 2.27
C LYS A 28 -13.09 -11.08 3.63
N LEU A 29 -12.75 -10.23 4.60
CA LEU A 29 -13.37 -10.24 5.92
C LEU A 29 -14.79 -9.64 5.89
N ASP A 30 -15.05 -8.69 5.00
CA ASP A 30 -16.40 -8.14 4.79
C ASP A 30 -17.28 -9.05 3.93
N LYS A 31 -17.72 -10.17 4.52
CA LYS A 31 -18.65 -11.14 3.91
C LYS A 31 -20.04 -10.58 3.59
N LYS A 32 -20.38 -9.36 4.05
CA LYS A 32 -21.71 -8.75 3.86
C LYS A 32 -21.75 -7.72 2.73
N ASP A 33 -20.67 -7.58 1.96
CA ASP A 33 -20.56 -6.62 0.82
C ASP A 33 -20.93 -5.17 1.19
N ARG A 34 -20.87 -4.82 2.49
CA ARG A 34 -21.26 -3.48 2.97
C ARG A 34 -20.27 -2.41 2.53
N LEU A 35 -19.02 -2.81 2.24
CA LEU A 35 -17.95 -1.94 1.77
C LEU A 35 -17.91 -1.77 0.25
N THR A 36 -18.94 -2.20 -0.49
CA THR A 36 -19.03 -2.04 -1.96
C THR A 36 -18.85 -0.60 -2.43
N GLY A 37 -19.42 0.39 -1.72
CA GLY A 37 -19.20 1.81 -1.99
C GLY A 37 -17.87 2.38 -1.45
N TYR A 38 -17.23 1.67 -0.52
CA TYR A 38 -16.03 2.12 0.20
C TYR A 38 -14.73 1.48 -0.31
N ARG A 39 -14.77 0.80 -1.46
CA ARG A 39 -13.60 0.10 -2.04
C ARG A 39 -12.40 1.00 -2.28
N VAL A 40 -12.61 2.29 -2.52
CA VAL A 40 -11.55 3.30 -2.70
C VAL A 40 -11.11 3.89 -1.35
N TRP A 41 -12.01 3.98 -0.37
CA TRP A 41 -11.68 4.52 0.96
C TRP A 41 -10.70 3.65 1.74
N ILE A 42 -10.76 2.33 1.55
CA ILE A 42 -9.83 1.39 2.20
C ILE A 42 -8.37 1.66 1.78
N PRO A 43 -8.00 1.64 0.48
CA PRO A 43 -6.65 1.98 0.06
C PRO A 43 -6.29 3.44 0.32
N VAL A 44 -7.24 4.39 0.33
CA VAL A 44 -6.99 5.79 0.76
C VAL A 44 -6.50 5.84 2.20
N LEU A 45 -7.19 5.16 3.13
CA LEU A 45 -6.84 5.16 4.54
C LEU A 45 -5.50 4.45 4.79
N PHE A 46 -5.29 3.29 4.17
CA PHE A 46 -4.02 2.55 4.32
C PHE A 46 -2.85 3.31 3.70
N SER A 47 -3.00 3.90 2.52
CA SER A 47 -1.93 4.71 1.90
C SER A 47 -1.60 5.94 2.75
N ALA A 48 -2.60 6.61 3.34
CA ALA A 48 -2.38 7.74 4.24
C ALA A 48 -1.63 7.31 5.50
N PHE A 49 -2.03 6.19 6.09
CA PHE A 49 -1.36 5.61 7.24
C PHE A 49 0.10 5.26 6.95
N PHE A 50 0.40 4.62 5.81
CA PHE A 50 1.77 4.29 5.42
C PHE A 50 2.61 5.52 5.10
N ALA A 51 2.05 6.53 4.42
CA ALA A 51 2.75 7.79 4.20
C ALA A 51 3.09 8.49 5.52
N PHE A 52 2.18 8.46 6.50
CA PHE A 52 2.43 8.97 7.83
C PHE A 52 3.51 8.19 8.58
N LEU A 53 3.53 6.85 8.46
CA LEU A 53 4.58 6.01 9.05
C LEU A 53 5.97 6.33 8.45
N LEU A 54 6.05 6.53 7.14
CA LEU A 54 7.32 6.89 6.48
C LEU A 54 7.79 8.29 6.89
N TRP A 55 6.86 9.22 7.05
CA TRP A 55 7.18 10.53 7.61
C TRP A 55 7.67 10.44 9.05
N HIS A 56 6.98 9.67 9.90
CA HIS A 56 7.36 9.47 11.29
C HIS A 56 8.72 8.77 11.42
N GLY A 57 9.05 7.86 10.50
CA GLY A 57 10.37 7.24 10.38
C GLY A 57 11.47 8.16 9.83
N ALA A 58 11.20 9.46 9.65
CA ALA A 58 12.12 10.47 9.12
C ALA A 58 12.70 10.14 7.73
N PHE A 59 11.96 9.40 6.91
CA PHE A 59 12.39 9.04 5.55
C PHE A 59 12.29 10.20 4.55
N PHE A 60 11.40 11.17 4.78
CA PHE A 60 11.23 12.38 3.96
C PHE A 60 10.69 13.56 4.78
N ALA A 61 10.74 14.77 4.22
CA ALA A 61 10.30 15.99 4.89
C ALA A 61 8.77 16.07 5.03
N PRO A 62 8.21 16.70 6.09
CA PRO A 62 6.76 16.80 6.31
C PRO A 62 5.97 17.35 5.11
N ARG A 63 6.58 18.26 4.35
CA ARG A 63 5.99 18.86 3.15
C ARG A 63 5.74 17.85 2.03
N GLU A 64 6.46 16.73 2.01
CA GLU A 64 6.40 15.70 0.97
C GLU A 64 5.39 14.59 1.30
N VAL A 65 4.79 14.61 2.50
CA VAL A 65 3.78 13.62 2.93
C VAL A 65 2.66 13.49 1.90
N TRP A 66 2.14 14.61 1.40
CA TRP A 66 1.06 14.61 0.42
C TRP A 66 1.46 13.96 -0.91
N PHE A 67 2.71 14.20 -1.35
CA PHE A 67 3.25 13.61 -2.57
C PHE A 67 3.42 12.10 -2.42
N TRP A 68 4.02 11.65 -1.32
CA TRP A 68 4.26 10.23 -1.06
C TRP A 68 2.96 9.48 -0.79
N TRP A 69 2.01 10.10 -0.09
CA TRP A 69 0.66 9.58 0.07
C TRP A 69 -0.02 9.37 -1.28
N ALA A 70 -0.08 10.39 -2.13
CA ALA A 70 -0.69 10.29 -3.46
C ALA A 70 0.01 9.24 -4.32
N THR A 71 1.33 9.09 -4.20
CA THR A 71 2.10 8.07 -4.91
C THR A 71 1.74 6.66 -4.45
N ILE A 72 1.73 6.39 -3.14
CA ILE A 72 1.34 5.08 -2.60
C ILE A 72 -0.11 4.76 -2.96
N PHE A 73 -0.99 5.74 -2.82
CA PHE A 73 -2.40 5.60 -3.17
C PHE A 73 -2.60 5.32 -4.66
N GLY A 74 -2.00 6.13 -5.53
CA GLY A 74 -2.11 5.98 -6.97
C GLY A 74 -1.61 4.62 -7.42
N ILE A 75 -0.40 4.23 -7.03
CA ILE A 75 0.16 2.94 -7.43
C ILE A 75 -0.71 1.79 -6.90
N SER A 76 -1.16 1.85 -5.64
CA SER A 76 -1.97 0.77 -5.06
C SER A 76 -3.35 0.61 -5.69
N VAL A 77 -3.98 1.68 -6.18
CA VAL A 77 -5.27 1.63 -6.87
C VAL A 77 -5.12 1.27 -8.35
N PHE A 78 -4.22 1.94 -9.08
CA PHE A 78 -4.06 1.71 -10.53
C PHE A 78 -3.45 0.34 -10.83
N PHE A 79 -2.52 -0.14 -10.01
CA PHE A 79 -1.87 -1.44 -10.19
C PHE A 79 -2.45 -2.53 -9.28
N TYR A 80 -3.61 -2.29 -8.64
CA TYR A 80 -4.23 -3.21 -7.69
C TYR A 80 -4.32 -4.65 -8.23
N GLU A 81 -4.89 -4.82 -9.43
CA GLU A 81 -5.11 -6.13 -10.05
C GLU A 81 -3.80 -6.81 -10.44
N ALA A 82 -2.85 -6.05 -11.00
CA ALA A 82 -1.55 -6.57 -11.40
C ALA A 82 -0.72 -7.05 -10.19
N ILE A 83 -0.73 -6.26 -9.11
CA ILE A 83 -0.05 -6.59 -7.86
C ILE A 83 -0.71 -7.82 -7.22
N LEU A 84 -2.04 -7.87 -7.14
CA LEU A 84 -2.75 -9.03 -6.62
C LEU A 84 -2.49 -10.30 -7.42
N LYS A 85 -2.47 -10.20 -8.76
CA LYS A 85 -2.18 -11.34 -9.62
C LYS A 85 -0.79 -11.88 -9.34
N LYS A 86 0.23 -11.03 -9.33
CA LYS A 86 1.61 -11.42 -8.99
C LYS A 86 1.73 -11.99 -7.57
N LEU A 87 1.02 -11.42 -6.60
CA LEU A 87 1.01 -11.93 -5.22
C LEU A 87 0.39 -13.32 -5.13
N LYS A 88 -0.70 -13.57 -5.86
CA LYS A 88 -1.34 -14.89 -5.93
C LYS A 88 -0.44 -15.91 -6.64
N GLU A 89 0.16 -15.53 -7.77
CA GLU A 89 1.13 -16.36 -8.49
C GLU A 89 2.32 -16.75 -7.59
N ALA A 90 2.95 -15.79 -6.93
CA ALA A 90 4.05 -16.03 -6.00
C ALA A 90 3.64 -16.92 -4.80
N TRP A 91 2.40 -16.81 -4.33
CA TRP A 91 1.88 -17.68 -3.28
C TRP A 91 1.68 -19.13 -3.75
N HIS A 92 1.12 -19.30 -4.96
CA HIS A 92 0.90 -20.61 -5.56
C HIS A 92 2.22 -21.33 -5.88
N GLU A 93 3.21 -20.61 -6.41
CA GLU A 93 4.53 -21.16 -6.75
C GLU A 93 5.28 -21.65 -5.51
N LYS A 94 5.05 -21.03 -4.34
CA LYS A 94 5.67 -21.44 -3.07
C LYS A 94 4.96 -22.63 -2.38
N HIS A 95 3.78 -23.03 -2.84
CA HIS A 95 2.97 -24.11 -2.25
C HIS A 95 2.73 -25.27 -3.22
N THR A 96 3.47 -25.29 -4.33
CA THR A 96 3.59 -26.43 -5.26
C THR A 96 4.98 -27.04 -5.07
#